data_AF-A0A957QRQ4-F1
#
_entry.id   AF-A0A957QRQ4-F1
#
_cell.length_a   1.000
_cell.length_b   1.000
_cell.length_c   1.000
_cell.angle_alpha   90.00
_cell.angle_beta   90.00
_cell.angle_gamma   90.00
#
_symmetry.space_group_name_H-M   'P 1'
#
loop_
_entity.id
_entity.type
_entity.pdbx_description
1 polymer ?
#
loop_
_entity_poly.entity_id
_entity_poly.type
_entity_poly.pdbx_seq_one_letter_code
_entity_poly.pdbx_strand_id
1 'polypeptide(L)'
;MKSNERRRGMIGTLVVLAMLILLGGSPAIPALATDANWAASYWNNKTMAGDPVLARAEPAVSYDWGSGSPAAGVVNVDNFSARWTRTVNFLPGTYRFSATVDDGVRLWVNNSLLIDQ
;
A
#
# COMPACT_ATOMS: atom_id res chain seq x y z
N MET A 1 55.10 4.97 -27.84
CA MET A 1 54.34 3.90 -27.16
C MET A 1 53.05 4.48 -26.57
N LYS A 2 51.93 4.37 -27.29
CA LYS A 2 50.63 3.87 -26.80
C LYS A 2 49.64 3.95 -27.97
N SER A 3 49.12 2.79 -28.33
CA SER A 3 48.33 2.50 -29.52
C SER A 3 46.83 2.72 -29.27
N ASN A 4 46.13 3.19 -30.31
CA ASN A 4 44.91 2.64 -30.92
C ASN A 4 43.62 2.44 -30.08
N GLU A 5 42.38 2.63 -30.56
CA GLU A 5 41.83 2.94 -31.88
C GLU A 5 40.28 3.16 -31.81
N ARG A 6 39.79 3.95 -32.78
CA ARG A 6 38.56 3.79 -33.61
C ARG A 6 37.13 3.89 -33.00
N ARG A 7 36.53 5.06 -33.29
CA ARG A 7 35.35 5.33 -34.18
C ARG A 7 34.14 4.38 -34.11
N ARG A 8 32.94 4.99 -33.94
CA ARG A 8 31.80 4.93 -34.89
C ARG A 8 30.70 5.93 -34.49
N GLY A 9 30.33 6.83 -35.41
CA GLY A 9 29.17 7.72 -35.27
C GLY A 9 27.97 7.20 -36.04
N MET A 10 26.79 7.80 -35.81
CA MET A 10 25.73 7.90 -36.82
C MET A 10 24.74 9.02 -36.47
N ILE A 11 24.46 9.84 -37.47
CA ILE A 11 23.51 10.94 -37.54
C ILE A 11 22.10 10.38 -37.76
N GLY A 12 21.06 11.04 -37.25
CA GLY A 12 19.68 10.80 -37.69
C GLY A 12 18.66 11.68 -36.99
N THR A 13 18.42 12.89 -37.52
CA THR A 13 17.21 13.66 -37.21
C THR A 13 16.09 13.20 -38.15
N LEU A 14 14.93 12.82 -37.61
CA LEU A 14 13.68 12.77 -38.37
C LEU A 14 12.56 13.37 -37.49
N VAL A 15 12.00 14.49 -37.95
CA VAL A 15 10.76 15.07 -37.42
C VAL A 15 9.62 14.51 -38.27
N VAL A 16 8.60 13.92 -37.64
CA VAL A 16 7.28 13.75 -38.25
C VAL A 16 6.23 14.16 -37.22
N LEU A 17 5.42 15.16 -37.58
CA LEU A 17 4.25 15.68 -36.88
C LEU A 17 2.98 15.28 -37.66
N ALA A 18 1.81 15.26 -36.99
CA ALA A 18 0.43 15.02 -37.48
C ALA A 18 -0.09 13.59 -37.21
N MET A 19 -1.35 13.30 -36.83
CA MET A 19 -2.61 14.05 -36.66
C MET A 19 -3.62 13.17 -35.87
N LEU A 20 -4.64 13.81 -35.28
CA LEU A 20 -5.80 13.25 -34.54
C LEU A 20 -6.78 12.49 -35.50
N ILE A 21 -7.43 11.36 -35.17
CA ILE A 21 -8.88 11.24 -34.77
C ILE A 21 -9.40 9.77 -34.67
N LEU A 22 -10.05 9.47 -33.53
CA LEU A 22 -11.27 8.66 -33.17
C LEU A 22 -11.49 7.15 -33.47
N LEU A 23 -12.12 6.52 -32.45
CA LEU A 23 -12.98 5.31 -32.38
C LEU A 23 -12.36 3.99 -31.86
N GLY A 24 -12.93 3.50 -30.74
CA GLY A 24 -13.08 2.06 -30.53
C GLY A 24 -12.18 1.41 -29.48
N GLY A 25 -12.25 1.89 -28.24
CA GLY A 25 -11.71 1.16 -27.10
C GLY A 25 -11.88 1.98 -25.85
N SER A 26 -12.93 1.72 -25.07
CA SER A 26 -12.84 2.02 -23.64
C SER A 26 -11.52 1.39 -23.20
N PRO A 27 -10.59 2.12 -22.55
CA PRO A 27 -9.56 1.41 -21.83
C PRO A 27 -10.33 0.48 -20.90
N ALA A 28 -10.16 -0.84 -21.09
CA ALA A 28 -10.48 -1.76 -20.03
C ALA A 28 -9.67 -1.22 -18.86
N ILE A 29 -10.34 -0.56 -17.90
CA ILE A 29 -9.69 -0.21 -16.65
C ILE A 29 -9.22 -1.57 -16.14
N PRO A 30 -7.91 -1.86 -16.09
CA PRO A 30 -7.48 -3.09 -15.46
C PRO A 30 -8.08 -3.02 -14.07
N ALA A 31 -8.98 -3.96 -13.75
CA ALA A 31 -9.52 -4.08 -12.41
C ALA A 31 -8.30 -4.09 -11.49
N LEU A 32 -8.12 -2.99 -10.75
CA LEU A 32 -6.88 -2.69 -10.05
C LEU A 32 -6.45 -3.95 -9.33
N ALA A 33 -5.23 -4.40 -9.61
CA ALA A 33 -4.58 -5.40 -8.77
C ALA A 33 -4.63 -4.82 -7.36
N THR A 34 -5.58 -5.27 -6.56
CA THR A 34 -5.54 -5.01 -5.12
C THR A 34 -4.25 -5.68 -4.71
N ASP A 35 -3.31 -4.95 -4.11
CA ASP A 35 -2.23 -5.61 -3.39
C ASP A 35 -2.90 -6.69 -2.53
N ALA A 36 -2.53 -7.96 -2.75
CA ALA A 36 -3.21 -9.09 -2.12
C ALA A 36 -3.14 -9.00 -0.59
N ASN A 37 -2.17 -8.24 -0.10
CA ASN A 37 -1.81 -8.05 1.29
C ASN A 37 -2.17 -6.64 1.77
N TRP A 38 -2.38 -6.53 3.07
CA TRP A 38 -2.43 -5.30 3.82
C TRP A 38 -1.02 -4.75 4.01
N ALA A 39 -0.84 -3.44 3.79
CA ALA A 39 0.35 -2.75 4.26
C ALA A 39 0.16 -2.45 5.75
N ALA A 40 0.90 -3.17 6.60
CA ALA A 40 0.90 -3.02 8.04
C ALA A 40 2.08 -2.14 8.50
N SER A 41 1.82 -1.26 9.45
CA SER A 41 2.83 -0.44 10.12
C SER A 41 2.58 -0.47 11.64
N TYR A 42 3.64 -0.52 12.43
CA TYR A 42 3.60 -0.60 13.89
C TYR A 42 4.49 0.46 14.53
N TRP A 43 4.04 1.06 15.62
CA TRP A 43 4.77 2.08 16.39
C TRP A 43 4.89 1.65 17.85
N ASN A 44 6.02 1.98 18.48
CA ASN A 44 6.23 1.82 19.93
C ASN A 44 5.65 2.99 20.74
N ASN A 45 4.47 3.47 20.34
CA ASN A 45 3.66 4.44 21.05
C ASN A 45 2.19 4.29 20.60
N LYS A 46 1.26 4.82 21.39
CA LYS A 46 -0.20 4.71 21.14
C LYS A 46 -0.75 5.74 20.13
N THR A 47 0.06 6.71 19.70
CA THR A 47 -0.40 7.85 18.90
C THR A 47 0.04 7.79 17.44
N MET A 48 0.71 6.71 17.03
CA MET A 48 1.34 6.56 15.71
C MET A 48 2.31 7.71 15.39
N ALA A 49 2.98 8.26 16.42
CA ALA A 49 3.90 9.36 16.27
C ALA A 49 5.28 8.89 15.77
N GLY A 50 5.88 9.68 14.89
CA GLY A 50 7.18 9.38 14.28
C GLY A 50 7.13 8.23 13.27
N ASP A 51 8.30 7.68 12.97
CA ASP A 51 8.43 6.56 12.03
C ASP A 51 8.02 5.24 12.69
N PRO A 52 7.37 4.32 11.94
CA PRO A 52 7.05 3.00 12.44
C PRO A 52 8.32 2.19 12.70
N VAL A 53 8.33 1.38 13.76
CA VAL A 53 9.42 0.47 14.11
C VAL A 53 9.41 -0.81 13.28
N LEU A 54 8.26 -1.12 12.67
CA LEU A 54 8.07 -2.25 11.77
C LEU A 54 7.05 -1.88 10.69
N ALA A 55 7.37 -2.19 9.44
CA ALA A 55 6.42 -2.17 8.33
C ALA A 55 6.54 -3.48 7.53
N ARG A 56 5.42 -4.11 7.19
CA ARG A 56 5.39 -5.36 6.42
C ARG A 56 4.08 -5.55 5.68
N ALA A 57 4.10 -6.41 4.66
CA ALA A 57 2.89 -6.87 3.99
C ALA A 57 2.29 -8.05 4.77
N GLU A 58 0.97 -8.05 4.99
CA GLU A 58 0.28 -9.09 5.74
C GLU A 58 -0.96 -9.59 4.99
N PRO A 59 -1.22 -10.90 4.94
CA PRO A 59 -2.34 -11.43 4.16
C PRO A 59 -3.72 -11.10 4.76
N ALA A 60 -3.79 -10.80 6.06
CA ALA A 60 -5.03 -10.54 6.79
C ALA A 60 -4.80 -9.61 7.99
N VAL A 61 -5.90 -9.04 8.51
CA VAL A 61 -5.95 -8.34 9.80
C VAL A 61 -6.73 -9.24 10.77
N SER A 62 -6.04 -10.19 11.41
CA SER A 62 -6.63 -11.18 12.31
C SER A 62 -5.58 -11.67 13.29
N TYR A 63 -5.55 -11.07 14.48
CA TYR A 63 -4.49 -11.30 15.45
C TYR A 63 -5.04 -11.50 16.86
N ASP A 64 -4.42 -12.43 17.58
CA ASP A 64 -4.47 -12.56 19.03
C ASP A 64 -3.02 -12.64 19.51
N TRP A 65 -2.53 -11.55 20.10
CA TRP A 65 -1.17 -11.50 20.63
C TRP A 65 -1.10 -11.92 22.10
N GLY A 66 -2.24 -12.08 22.79
CA GLY A 66 -2.29 -12.27 24.24
C GLY A 66 -1.42 -11.24 24.98
N SER A 67 -0.47 -11.72 25.78
CA SER A 67 0.52 -10.89 26.48
C SER A 67 1.81 -10.62 25.68
N GLY A 68 1.81 -10.89 24.38
CA GLY A 68 2.94 -10.74 23.47
C GLY A 68 2.90 -9.45 22.65
N SER A 69 3.58 -9.47 21.50
CA SER A 69 3.58 -8.35 20.54
C SER A 69 3.59 -8.83 19.10
N PRO A 70 3.28 -7.97 18.12
CA PRO A 70 3.33 -8.31 16.69
C PRO A 70 4.70 -8.80 16.18
N ALA A 71 5.77 -8.46 16.88
CA ALA A 71 7.13 -8.92 16.63
C ALA A 71 8.00 -8.72 17.89
N ALA A 72 8.29 -9.81 18.60
CA ALA A 72 9.10 -9.80 19.82
C ALA A 72 10.49 -9.18 19.58
N GLY A 73 10.91 -8.28 20.47
CA GLY A 73 12.19 -7.56 20.37
C GLY A 73 12.21 -6.38 19.39
N VAL A 74 11.12 -6.15 18.64
CA VAL A 74 10.98 -5.01 17.71
C VAL A 74 9.82 -4.12 18.13
N VAL A 75 8.64 -4.70 18.32
CA VAL A 75 7.44 -4.02 18.81
C VAL A 75 7.30 -4.29 20.30
N ASN A 76 7.05 -3.24 21.07
CA ASN A 76 6.79 -3.33 22.50
C ASN A 76 5.61 -4.26 22.79
N VAL A 77 5.64 -4.92 23.94
CA VAL A 77 4.53 -5.77 24.42
C VAL A 77 3.29 -4.94 24.74
N ASP A 78 3.48 -3.72 25.26
CA ASP A 78 2.41 -2.80 25.60
C ASP A 78 2.72 -1.40 25.06
N ASN A 79 1.72 -0.53 24.99
CA ASN A 79 1.79 0.84 24.51
C ASN A 79 2.31 0.96 23.07
N PHE A 80 1.88 0.04 22.20
CA PHE A 80 2.09 0.13 20.76
C PHE A 80 0.82 0.56 20.04
N SER A 81 0.94 0.89 18.76
CA SER A 81 -0.19 1.07 17.86
C SER A 81 0.12 0.46 16.50
N ALA A 82 -0.92 0.15 15.74
CA ALA A 82 -0.79 -0.47 14.42
C ALA A 82 -1.77 0.15 13.43
N ARG A 83 -1.36 0.19 12.15
CA ARG A 83 -2.19 0.67 11.04
C ARG A 83 -2.07 -0.31 9.87
N TRP A 84 -3.22 -0.78 9.41
CA TRP A 84 -3.34 -1.57 8.17
C TRP A 84 -4.05 -0.74 7.12
N THR A 85 -3.49 -0.72 5.90
CA THR A 85 -4.11 -0.07 4.75
C THR A 85 -4.15 -1.01 3.56
N ARG A 86 -5.28 -1.03 2.86
CA ARG A 86 -5.44 -1.74 1.60
C ARG A 86 -6.57 -1.11 0.79
N THR A 87 -6.43 -1.16 -0.53
CA THR A 87 -7.53 -0.86 -1.45
C THR A 87 -8.23 -2.15 -1.85
N VAL A 88 -9.53 -2.22 -1.61
CA VAL A 88 -10.38 -3.37 -1.96
C VAL A 88 -11.54 -2.90 -2.82
N ASN A 89 -11.73 -3.56 -3.96
CA ASN A 89 -12.88 -3.32 -4.82
C ASN A 89 -14.02 -4.25 -4.39
N PHE A 90 -15.14 -3.67 -3.98
CA PHE A 90 -16.35 -4.40 -3.66
C PHE A 90 -17.29 -4.43 -4.86
N LEU A 91 -18.05 -5.52 -5.01
CA LEU A 91 -19.21 -5.50 -5.88
C LEU A 91 -20.29 -4.57 -5.30
N PRO A 92 -21.21 -4.05 -6.12
CA PRO A 92 -22.32 -3.25 -5.61
C PRO A 92 -23.13 -4.01 -4.55
N GLY A 93 -23.36 -3.39 -3.39
CA GLY A 93 -24.08 -4.02 -2.29
C GLY A 93 -24.01 -3.22 -0.99
N THR A 94 -24.76 -3.69 0.01
CA THR A 94 -24.66 -3.18 1.38
C THR A 94 -23.70 -4.05 2.17
N TYR A 95 -22.73 -3.41 2.84
CA TYR A 95 -21.72 -4.08 3.64
C TYR A 95 -21.79 -3.63 5.09
N ARG A 96 -21.56 -4.58 5.99
CA ARG A 96 -21.36 -4.31 7.41
C ARG A 96 -19.90 -4.55 7.74
N PHE A 97 -19.26 -3.54 8.32
CA PHE A 97 -17.94 -3.68 8.90
C PHE A 97 -18.07 -3.85 10.41
N SER A 98 -17.25 -4.72 10.98
CA SER A 98 -17.18 -4.98 12.42
C SER A 98 -15.72 -5.16 12.81
N ALA A 99 -15.37 -4.74 14.02
CA ALA A 99 -14.06 -4.95 14.61
C ALA A 99 -14.23 -5.54 16.01
N THR A 100 -13.38 -6.50 16.34
CA THR A 100 -13.16 -6.97 17.70
C THR A 100 -11.74 -6.56 18.06
N VAL A 101 -11.58 -5.82 19.14
CA VAL A 101 -10.30 -5.24 19.53
C VAL A 101 -10.18 -5.21 21.05
N ASP A 102 -8.93 -5.18 21.49
CA ASP A 102 -8.48 -4.77 22.82
C ASP A 102 -7.16 -4.01 22.57
N ASP A 103 -7.00 -2.71 22.85
CA ASP A 103 -7.91 -1.77 23.48
C ASP A 103 -8.88 -1.06 22.50
N GLY A 104 -8.36 -0.17 21.64
CA GLY A 104 -9.15 0.76 20.81
C GLY A 104 -8.96 0.55 19.30
N VAL A 105 -9.96 0.94 18.51
CA VAL A 105 -9.95 0.75 17.06
C VAL A 105 -10.64 1.89 16.32
N ARG A 106 -10.06 2.25 15.17
CA ARG A 106 -10.71 3.08 14.18
C ARG A 106 -10.70 2.41 12.81
N LEU A 107 -11.82 2.50 12.12
CA LEU A 107 -11.97 2.01 10.75
C LEU A 107 -12.40 3.14 9.82
N TRP A 108 -11.62 3.37 8.77
CA TRP A 108 -11.99 4.23 7.67
C TRP A 108 -12.25 3.43 6.40
N VAL A 109 -13.30 3.79 5.67
CA VAL A 109 -13.58 3.28 4.32
C VAL A 109 -13.83 4.47 3.42
N ASN A 110 -13.05 4.61 2.34
CA ASN A 110 -13.12 5.74 1.41
C ASN A 110 -13.12 7.09 2.14
N ASN A 111 -12.17 7.27 3.06
CA ASN A 111 -12.01 8.46 3.93
C ASN A 111 -13.17 8.75 4.91
N SER A 112 -14.20 7.92 4.96
CA SER A 112 -15.26 8.00 5.97
C SER A 112 -14.91 7.18 7.20
N LEU A 113 -14.96 7.79 8.38
CA LEU A 113 -14.78 7.11 9.67
C LEU A 113 -16.06 6.34 10.01
N LEU A 114 -15.99 5.01 10.00
CA LEU A 114 -17.14 4.13 10.24
C LEU A 114 -17.17 3.57 11.67
N ILE A 115 -16.00 3.36 12.28
CA ILE A 115 -15.85 2.88 13.66
C ILE A 115 -14.84 3.78 14.36
N ASP A 116 -15.18 4.27 15.55
CA ASP A 116 -14.32 5.07 16.42
C ASP A 116 -14.60 4.68 17.87
N GLN A 117 -13.82 3.73 18.39
CA GLN A 117 -13.99 3.14 19.73
C GLN A 117 -12.65 3.13 20.47
#